data_AF-A0A7C2XUL6-F1
#
_entry.id   AF-A0A7C2XUL6-F1
#
_cell.length_a   1.000
_cell.length_b   1.000
_cell.length_c   1.000
_cell.angle_alpha   90.00
_cell.angle_beta   90.00
_cell.angle_gamma   90.00
#
_symmetry.space_group_name_H-M   'P 1'
#
loop_
_entity.id
_entity.type
_entity.pdbx_description
1 polymer ?
#
loop_
_entity_poly.entity_id
_entity_poly.type
_entity_poly.pdbx_seq_one_letter_code
_entity_poly.pdbx_strand_id
1 'polypeptide(L)'
;MDFDADAFHNKNKVLELNGPPLVVPGSFGISRVFEGRPLGIFYGPTYGRNTDGSIQLTSAGLPVVIPTASEIGDPNPEFVTSFINDFRLGSKLSLHTQFDAMFGYDVFNFTRRILETPAFGNGKEYERELSGELPAGYFNQRRRVFEEYIEDGSFIKLREVSLNYVLDSGFVNNLGLRSLQLTLSGRNLFSIDDYSGYDPEVNVASQSTLVRGFDWSTLPLPRTFSFGITANY
;
A
#
# COMPACT_ATOMS: atom_id res chain seq x y z
N MET A 1 16.94 26.91 6.32
CA MET A 1 16.85 25.44 6.12
C MET A 1 15.62 25.11 6.89
N ASP A 2 14.58 24.76 6.16
CA ASP A 2 13.24 24.76 6.68
C ASP A 2 12.79 23.30 6.63
N PHE A 3 12.23 22.85 7.76
CA PHE A 3 11.78 21.49 7.95
C PHE A 3 10.35 21.57 8.41
N ASP A 4 9.48 20.89 7.68
CA ASP A 4 8.07 20.79 8.02
C ASP A 4 7.75 19.30 8.18
N ALA A 5 7.05 18.97 9.25
CA ALA A 5 6.63 17.60 9.54
C ALA A 5 5.17 17.64 9.99
N ASP A 6 4.34 16.91 9.28
CA ASP A 6 2.92 16.76 9.59
C ASP A 6 2.64 15.32 9.95
N ALA A 7 1.90 15.09 11.03
CA ALA A 7 1.54 13.77 11.50
C ALA A 7 0.06 13.72 11.87
N PHE A 8 -0.61 12.66 11.44
CA PHE A 8 -2.02 12.41 11.66
C PHE A 8 -2.20 11.01 12.25
N HIS A 9 -2.96 10.93 13.33
CA HIS A 9 -3.43 9.68 13.93
C HIS A 9 -4.96 9.71 13.94
N ASN A 10 -5.58 8.66 13.43
CA ASN A 10 -7.04 8.55 13.41
C ASN A 10 -7.48 7.23 14.03
N LYS A 11 -8.27 7.32 15.11
CA LYS A 11 -8.92 6.16 15.70
C LYS A 11 -10.42 6.24 15.45
N ASN A 12 -10.92 5.33 14.63
CA ASN A 12 -12.33 5.24 14.32
C ASN A 12 -12.97 4.03 15.04
N LYS A 13 -14.24 4.18 15.44
CA LYS A 13 -14.99 3.14 16.15
C LYS A 13 -16.47 3.27 15.85
N VAL A 14 -17.10 2.15 15.48
CA VAL A 14 -18.54 2.07 15.31
C VAL A 14 -19.19 2.02 16.70
N LEU A 15 -20.05 2.99 16.99
CA LEU A 15 -20.67 3.11 18.32
C LEU A 15 -21.91 2.22 18.45
N GLU A 16 -22.76 2.20 17.42
CA GLU A 16 -24.05 1.51 17.44
C GLU A 16 -24.49 1.18 16.00
N LEU A 17 -25.02 -0.02 15.79
CA LEU A 17 -25.57 -0.53 14.53
C LEU A 17 -27.05 -0.89 14.65
N ASN A 18 -27.55 -1.12 15.87
CA ASN A 18 -28.94 -1.54 16.14
C ASN A 18 -29.32 -2.80 15.36
N GLY A 19 -28.40 -3.75 15.24
CA GLY A 19 -28.58 -4.96 14.44
C GLY A 19 -27.33 -5.84 14.37
N PRO A 20 -27.37 -6.93 13.57
CA PRO A 20 -26.20 -7.77 13.37
C PRO A 20 -25.08 -6.99 12.64
N PRO A 21 -23.83 -7.49 12.69
CA PRO A 21 -22.73 -6.93 11.92
C PRO A 21 -23.08 -6.80 10.43
N LEU A 22 -22.73 -5.67 9.83
CA LEU A 22 -23.01 -5.39 8.43
C LEU A 22 -21.88 -5.89 7.54
N VAL A 23 -22.24 -6.49 6.41
CA VAL A 23 -21.30 -6.79 5.32
C VAL A 23 -21.29 -5.60 4.37
N VAL A 24 -20.12 -5.03 4.10
CA VAL A 24 -19.99 -3.86 3.24
C VAL A 24 -20.22 -4.28 1.78
N PRO A 25 -21.19 -3.69 1.04
CA PRO A 25 -21.40 -3.99 -0.37
C PRO A 25 -20.14 -3.73 -1.21
N GLY A 26 -19.86 -4.59 -2.19
CA GLY A 26 -18.68 -4.46 -3.06
C GLY A 26 -17.35 -4.89 -2.43
N SER A 27 -17.35 -5.36 -1.18
CA SER A 27 -16.14 -5.82 -0.48
C SER A 27 -15.83 -7.31 -0.66
N PHE A 28 -16.43 -7.97 -1.65
CA PHE A 28 -16.35 -9.44 -1.81
C PHE A 28 -16.74 -10.24 -0.56
N GLY A 29 -17.52 -9.63 0.34
CA GLY A 29 -17.99 -10.24 1.59
C GLY A 29 -16.97 -10.22 2.73
N ILE A 30 -15.81 -9.58 2.54
CA ILE A 30 -14.70 -9.64 3.50
C ILE A 30 -14.57 -8.37 4.33
N SER A 31 -15.16 -7.25 3.94
CA SER A 31 -15.20 -6.07 4.79
C SER A 31 -16.50 -6.07 5.60
N ARG A 32 -16.36 -5.90 6.92
CA ARG A 32 -17.48 -5.91 7.85
C ARG A 32 -17.44 -4.74 8.81
N VAL A 33 -18.62 -4.43 9.35
CA VAL A 33 -18.82 -3.39 10.35
C VAL A 33 -19.40 -4.05 11.60
N PHE A 34 -18.70 -3.91 12.72
CA PHE A 34 -19.11 -4.42 14.02
C PHE A 34 -19.19 -3.28 15.02
N GLU A 35 -20.20 -3.28 15.89
CA GLU A 35 -20.21 -2.40 17.06
C GLU A 35 -18.94 -2.62 17.88
N GLY A 36 -18.33 -1.52 18.32
CA GLY A 36 -17.13 -1.55 19.13
C GLY A 36 -15.81 -1.68 18.34
N ARG A 37 -15.84 -1.94 17.04
CA ARG A 37 -14.65 -2.09 16.18
C ARG A 37 -14.45 -0.91 15.24
N PRO A 38 -13.25 -0.77 14.64
CA PRO A 38 -13.04 0.11 13.50
C PRO A 38 -13.98 -0.23 12.33
N LEU A 39 -14.22 0.77 11.49
CA LEU A 39 -15.07 0.71 10.31
C LEU A 39 -14.37 -0.05 9.20
N GLY A 40 -15.07 -1.04 8.63
CA GLY A 40 -14.64 -1.72 7.42
C GLY A 40 -13.51 -2.73 7.60
N ILE A 41 -13.31 -3.26 8.82
CA ILE A 41 -12.30 -4.30 9.10
C ILE A 41 -12.45 -5.52 8.19
N PHE A 42 -11.33 -6.19 7.93
CA PHE A 42 -11.33 -7.45 7.21
C PHE A 42 -11.77 -8.60 8.11
N TYR A 43 -12.68 -9.41 7.58
CA TYR A 43 -13.31 -10.51 8.28
C TYR A 43 -13.51 -11.69 7.33
N GLY A 44 -12.90 -12.83 7.65
CA GLY A 44 -12.89 -13.98 6.75
C GLY A 44 -12.34 -15.26 7.38
N PRO A 45 -12.34 -16.37 6.63
CA PRO A 45 -11.78 -17.64 7.09
C PRO A 45 -10.28 -17.55 7.37
N THR A 46 -9.82 -18.26 8.39
CA THR A 46 -8.42 -18.32 8.84
C THR A 46 -7.83 -19.71 8.70
N TYR A 47 -6.52 -19.82 8.92
CA TYR A 47 -5.90 -21.11 9.17
C TYR A 47 -6.34 -21.68 10.52
N GLY A 48 -6.46 -23.01 10.58
CA GLY A 48 -6.37 -23.73 11.85
C GLY A 48 -4.94 -23.59 12.37
N ARG A 49 -4.77 -23.36 13.67
CA ARG A 49 -3.45 -23.21 14.29
C ARG A 49 -3.27 -24.21 15.42
N ASN A 50 -2.06 -24.73 15.55
CA ASN A 50 -1.64 -25.50 16.71
C ASN A 50 -1.45 -24.56 17.92
N THR A 51 -1.23 -25.12 19.11
CA THR A 51 -1.02 -24.36 20.35
C THR A 51 0.22 -23.46 20.31
N ASP A 52 1.19 -23.75 19.43
CA ASP A 52 2.40 -22.96 19.22
C ASP A 52 2.22 -21.85 18.16
N GLY A 53 1.03 -21.72 17.57
CA GLY A 53 0.71 -20.73 16.52
C GLY A 53 1.04 -21.17 15.10
N SER A 54 1.70 -22.32 14.90
CA SER A 54 1.97 -22.86 13.56
C SER A 54 0.68 -23.28 12.85
N ILE A 55 0.70 -23.24 11.51
CA ILE A 55 -0.45 -23.67 10.69
C ILE A 55 -0.68 -25.17 10.93
N GLN A 56 -1.89 -25.52 11.31
CA GLN A 56 -2.32 -26.90 11.46
C GLN A 56 -2.47 -27.54 10.08
N LEU A 57 -1.84 -28.70 9.90
CA LEU A 57 -1.94 -29.49 8.68
C LEU A 57 -2.77 -30.75 8.92
N THR A 58 -3.51 -31.18 7.90
CA THR A 58 -4.14 -32.51 7.84
C THR A 58 -3.08 -33.59 7.70
N SER A 59 -3.47 -34.86 7.85
CA SER A 59 -2.57 -36.00 7.60
C SER A 59 -2.00 -36.05 6.18
N ALA A 60 -2.67 -35.41 5.21
CA ALA A 60 -2.20 -35.27 3.83
C ALA A 60 -1.26 -34.05 3.62
N GLY A 61 -0.89 -33.32 4.68
CA GLY A 61 -0.04 -32.13 4.60
C GLY A 61 -0.77 -30.86 4.11
N LEU A 62 -2.10 -30.89 3.99
CA LEU A 62 -2.90 -29.74 3.57
C LEU A 62 -3.22 -28.81 4.75
N PRO A 63 -3.24 -27.48 4.58
CA PRO A 63 -3.63 -26.57 5.65
C PRO A 63 -5.09 -26.78 6.04
N VAL A 64 -5.34 -26.81 7.35
CA VAL A 64 -6.69 -26.83 7.90
C VAL A 64 -7.29 -25.44 7.77
N VAL A 65 -8.50 -25.37 7.21
CA VAL A 65 -9.26 -24.12 7.04
C VAL A 65 -10.32 -24.04 8.14
N ILE A 66 -10.37 -22.91 8.86
CA ILE A 66 -11.47 -22.60 9.77
C ILE A 66 -12.48 -21.76 8.99
N PRO A 67 -13.64 -22.32 8.60
CA PRO A 67 -14.59 -21.63 7.72
C PRO A 67 -15.39 -20.54 8.45
N THR A 68 -15.47 -20.62 9.78
CA THR A 68 -16.08 -19.57 10.60
C THR A 68 -15.21 -18.33 10.50
N ALA A 69 -15.75 -17.30 9.86
CA ALA A 69 -15.00 -16.06 9.68
C ALA A 69 -14.66 -15.43 11.03
N SER A 70 -13.44 -14.90 11.13
CA SER A 70 -12.96 -14.06 12.23
C SER A 70 -12.33 -12.81 11.65
N GLU A 71 -11.91 -11.90 12.53
CA GLU A 71 -11.16 -10.73 12.09
C GLU A 71 -9.77 -11.16 11.62
N ILE A 72 -9.36 -10.60 10.49
CA ILE A 72 -8.12 -10.97 9.80
C ILE A 72 -7.26 -9.75 9.44
N GLY A 73 -7.74 -8.52 9.66
CA GLY A 73 -6.96 -7.29 9.46
C GLY A 73 -7.81 -6.02 9.54
N ASP A 74 -7.14 -4.87 9.52
CA ASP A 74 -7.72 -3.54 9.57
C ASP A 74 -7.11 -2.63 8.48
N PRO A 75 -7.88 -2.18 7.46
CA PRO A 75 -7.36 -1.29 6.42
C PRO A 75 -7.22 0.17 6.87
N ASN A 76 -7.38 0.44 8.17
CA ASN A 76 -7.35 1.79 8.71
C ASN A 76 -5.96 2.10 9.27
N PRO A 77 -5.22 3.07 8.71
CA PRO A 77 -3.90 3.42 9.21
C PRO A 77 -3.97 3.93 10.65
N GLU A 78 -3.11 3.37 11.49
CA GLU A 78 -2.86 3.93 12.80
C GLU A 78 -2.10 5.26 12.69
N PHE A 79 -1.16 5.38 11.77
CA PHE A 79 -0.33 6.58 11.67
C PHE A 79 -0.03 6.96 10.22
N VAL A 80 -0.21 8.23 9.89
CA VAL A 80 0.14 8.81 8.59
C VAL A 80 0.98 10.05 8.84
N THR A 81 2.12 10.18 8.16
CA THR A 81 2.98 11.35 8.30
C THR A 81 3.61 11.74 6.98
N SER A 82 3.95 13.02 6.86
CA SER A 82 4.81 13.53 5.80
C SER A 82 5.94 14.34 6.43
N PHE A 83 7.13 14.19 5.88
CA PHE A 83 8.31 14.96 6.23
C PHE A 83 8.82 15.67 4.99
N ILE A 84 8.85 17.00 5.06
CA ILE A 84 9.28 17.88 3.99
C ILE A 84 10.54 18.60 4.44
N ASN A 85 11.54 18.63 3.56
CA ASN A 85 12.73 19.43 3.73
C ASN A 85 12.92 20.38 2.55
N ASP A 86 12.97 21.68 2.88
CA ASP A 86 13.34 22.73 1.94
C ASP A 86 14.69 23.32 2.36
N PHE A 87 15.71 22.95 1.59
CA PHE A 87 17.06 23.44 1.74
C PHE A 87 17.36 24.48 0.65
N ARG A 88 17.95 25.60 1.06
CA ARG A 88 18.44 26.64 0.15
C ARG A 88 19.90 26.93 0.44
N LEU A 89 20.72 26.92 -0.60
CA LEU A 89 22.12 27.33 -0.55
C LEU A 89 22.30 28.61 -1.37
N GLY A 90 22.40 29.73 -0.65
CA GLY A 90 22.43 31.05 -1.27
C GLY A 90 21.13 31.38 -2.01
N SER A 91 21.22 32.29 -2.98
CA SER A 91 20.07 32.70 -3.81
C SER A 91 19.87 31.84 -5.05
N LYS A 92 20.78 30.90 -5.33
CA LYS A 92 20.83 30.19 -6.62
C LYS A 92 20.40 28.75 -6.55
N LEU A 93 20.59 28.06 -5.42
CA LEU A 93 20.34 26.62 -5.33
C LEU A 93 19.26 26.35 -4.28
N SER A 94 18.24 25.59 -4.66
CA SER A 94 17.29 25.02 -3.70
C SER A 94 17.02 23.54 -3.97
N LEU A 95 16.89 22.79 -2.89
CA LEU A 95 16.55 21.38 -2.87
C LEU A 95 15.29 21.22 -2.03
N HIS A 96 14.28 20.59 -2.60
CA HIS A 96 13.08 20.15 -1.92
C HIS A 96 13.07 18.62 -1.88
N THR A 97 12.75 18.04 -0.73
CA THR A 97 12.51 16.60 -0.59
C THR A 97 11.25 16.35 0.25
N GLN A 98 10.47 15.34 -0.13
CA GLN A 98 9.29 14.91 0.61
C GLN A 98 9.30 13.39 0.80
N PHE A 99 9.15 12.97 2.05
CA PHE A 99 8.90 11.57 2.43
C PHE A 99 7.50 11.44 3.02
N ASP A 100 6.72 10.49 2.53
CA ASP A 100 5.46 10.11 3.16
C ASP A 100 5.60 8.75 3.82
N ALA A 101 4.93 8.54 4.94
CA ALA A 101 4.86 7.24 5.58
C ALA A 101 3.46 6.95 6.12
N MET A 102 3.09 5.68 6.09
CA MET A 102 1.81 5.17 6.56
C MET A 102 2.09 3.84 7.28
N PHE A 103 1.60 3.71 8.51
CA PHE A 103 1.87 2.53 9.34
C PHE A 103 0.60 1.97 9.98
N GLY A 104 0.60 0.66 10.20
CA GLY A 104 -0.44 -0.05 10.92
C GLY A 104 -1.75 -0.12 10.13
N TYR A 105 -1.67 -0.41 8.84
CA TYR A 105 -2.85 -0.76 8.05
C TYR A 105 -2.56 -1.99 7.21
N ASP A 106 -3.62 -2.75 6.97
CA ASP A 106 -3.56 -3.97 6.19
C ASP A 106 -4.12 -3.76 4.77
N VAL A 107 -3.56 -4.51 3.83
CA VAL A 107 -4.02 -4.57 2.44
C VAL A 107 -4.45 -6.00 2.12
N PHE A 108 -5.66 -6.15 1.61
CA PHE A 108 -6.12 -7.38 0.99
C PHE A 108 -5.58 -7.48 -0.45
N ASN A 109 -4.56 -8.32 -0.62
CA ASN A 109 -3.92 -8.62 -1.89
C ASN A 109 -4.74 -9.62 -2.72
N PHE A 110 -5.85 -9.13 -3.28
CA PHE A 110 -6.72 -9.95 -4.12
C PHE A 110 -6.04 -10.33 -5.44
N THR A 111 -5.16 -9.48 -5.95
CA THR A 111 -4.32 -9.77 -7.12
C THR A 111 -3.51 -11.06 -6.92
N ARG A 112 -2.77 -11.20 -5.81
CA ARG A 112 -2.02 -12.43 -5.49
C ARG A 112 -2.95 -13.63 -5.39
N ARG A 113 -4.08 -13.48 -4.68
CA ARG A 113 -5.07 -14.56 -4.53
C ARG A 113 -5.58 -15.10 -5.87
N ILE A 114 -5.81 -14.22 -6.84
CA ILE A 114 -6.27 -14.62 -8.18
C ILE A 114 -5.13 -15.19 -9.02
N LEU A 115 -3.93 -14.61 -8.98
CA LEU A 115 -2.77 -15.10 -9.76
C LEU A 115 -2.27 -16.48 -9.33
N GLU A 116 -2.45 -16.83 -8.06
CA GLU A 116 -2.19 -18.18 -7.58
C GLU A 116 -3.20 -19.21 -8.13
N THR A 117 -4.33 -18.77 -8.70
CA THR A 117 -5.31 -19.67 -9.31
C THR A 117 -4.82 -20.19 -10.67
N PRO A 118 -4.95 -21.50 -10.95
CA PRO A 118 -4.42 -22.11 -12.19
C PRO A 118 -4.97 -21.50 -13.48
N ALA A 119 -6.16 -20.91 -13.43
CA ALA A 119 -6.79 -20.26 -14.57
C ALA A 119 -6.11 -18.95 -15.00
N PHE A 120 -5.27 -18.34 -14.14
CA PHE A 120 -4.79 -16.96 -14.35
C PHE A 120 -3.27 -16.81 -14.40
N GLY A 121 -2.49 -17.60 -13.68
CA GLY A 121 -1.05 -17.30 -13.62
C GLY A 121 -0.12 -18.35 -13.04
N ASN A 122 -0.63 -19.48 -12.53
CA ASN A 122 0.19 -20.50 -11.85
C ASN A 122 1.22 -19.86 -10.90
N GLY A 123 0.77 -19.11 -9.90
CA GLY A 123 1.66 -18.49 -8.92
C GLY A 123 2.63 -19.48 -8.27
N LYS A 124 3.71 -18.98 -7.64
CA LYS A 124 4.84 -19.78 -7.13
C LYS A 124 4.40 -20.99 -6.29
N GLU A 125 3.34 -20.87 -5.51
CA GLU A 125 2.86 -21.94 -4.64
C GLU A 125 2.13 -23.04 -5.42
N TYR A 126 1.43 -22.68 -6.49
CA TYR A 126 0.86 -23.67 -7.39
C TYR A 126 1.94 -24.37 -8.20
N GLU A 127 3.01 -23.67 -8.59
CA GLU A 127 4.20 -24.29 -9.21
C GLU A 127 4.83 -25.34 -8.29
N ARG A 128 4.96 -25.04 -6.99
CA ARG A 128 5.47 -25.98 -5.98
C ARG A 128 4.57 -27.19 -5.76
N GLU A 129 3.25 -27.05 -5.94
CA GLU A 129 2.33 -28.20 -5.96
C GLU A 129 2.55 -29.07 -7.21
N LEU A 130 2.76 -28.46 -8.38
CA LEU A 130 3.03 -29.18 -9.63
C LEU A 130 4.40 -29.86 -9.65
N SER A 131 5.41 -29.27 -9.02
CA SER A 131 6.75 -29.87 -8.89
C SER A 131 6.82 -31.00 -7.85
N GLY A 132 5.75 -31.17 -7.05
CA GLY A 132 5.66 -32.17 -5.99
C GLY A 132 6.30 -31.75 -4.66
N GLU A 133 6.74 -30.49 -4.53
CA GLU A 133 7.20 -29.94 -3.25
C GLU A 133 6.06 -29.76 -2.24
N LEU A 134 4.86 -29.44 -2.72
CA LEU A 134 3.64 -29.35 -1.93
C LEU A 134 2.66 -30.46 -2.32
N PRO A 135 1.85 -30.95 -1.36
CA PRO A 135 0.87 -32.00 -1.63
C PRO A 135 -0.25 -31.51 -2.56
N ALA A 136 -0.76 -32.43 -3.40
CA ALA A 136 -1.88 -32.14 -4.28
C ALA A 136 -3.11 -31.65 -3.50
N GLY A 137 -3.71 -30.55 -3.94
CA GLY A 137 -4.82 -29.87 -3.28
C GLY A 137 -4.41 -28.81 -2.26
N TYR A 138 -3.11 -28.58 -2.02
CA TYR A 138 -2.62 -27.58 -1.07
C TYR A 138 -3.15 -26.18 -1.39
N PHE A 139 -3.00 -25.77 -2.65
CA PHE A 139 -3.49 -24.49 -3.14
C PHE A 139 -5.01 -24.33 -2.93
N ASN A 140 -5.77 -25.41 -3.17
CA ASN A 140 -7.22 -25.39 -3.03
C ASN A 140 -7.71 -25.15 -1.59
N GLN A 141 -6.95 -25.57 -0.58
CA GLN A 141 -7.23 -25.21 0.81
C GLN A 141 -6.76 -23.80 1.12
N ARG A 142 -5.53 -23.45 0.73
CA ARG A 142 -4.95 -22.11 0.95
C ARG A 142 -5.83 -20.98 0.43
N ARG A 143 -6.32 -21.06 -0.80
CA ARG A 143 -7.19 -20.03 -1.41
C ARG A 143 -8.49 -19.74 -0.66
N ARG A 144 -8.92 -20.65 0.21
CA ARG A 144 -10.13 -20.52 1.04
C ARG A 144 -9.86 -19.75 2.33
N VAL A 145 -8.59 -19.63 2.73
CA VAL A 145 -8.14 -18.84 3.86
C VAL A 145 -7.90 -17.42 3.36
N PHE A 146 -8.69 -16.46 3.84
CA PHE A 146 -8.59 -15.08 3.39
C PHE A 146 -7.49 -14.33 4.15
N GLU A 147 -7.24 -14.70 5.40
CA GLU A 147 -6.11 -14.21 6.23
C GLU A 147 -4.77 -14.30 5.50
N GLU A 148 -4.55 -15.35 4.70
CA GLU A 148 -3.34 -15.56 3.92
C GLU A 148 -3.01 -14.39 2.97
N TYR A 149 -4.04 -13.66 2.51
CA TYR A 149 -3.93 -12.60 1.52
C TYR A 149 -4.10 -11.21 2.14
N ILE A 150 -4.13 -11.13 3.47
CA ILE A 150 -3.99 -9.88 4.19
C ILE A 150 -2.50 -9.66 4.45
N GLU A 151 -1.99 -8.52 4.01
CA GLU A 151 -0.58 -8.17 4.07
C GLU A 151 -0.42 -6.81 4.73
N ASP A 152 0.70 -6.60 5.42
CA ASP A 152 1.05 -5.30 5.98
C ASP A 152 1.23 -4.30 4.83
N GLY A 153 0.44 -3.24 4.86
CA GLY A 153 0.53 -2.14 3.91
C GLY A 153 1.54 -1.07 4.31
N SER A 154 2.16 -1.19 5.49
CA SER A 154 3.03 -0.15 6.02
C SER A 154 4.18 0.21 5.07
N PHE A 155 4.42 1.50 4.86
CA PHE A 155 5.46 1.97 3.96
C PHE A 155 6.10 3.29 4.38
N ILE A 156 7.31 3.53 3.86
CA ILE A 156 7.94 4.85 3.75
C ILE A 156 8.30 5.09 2.29
N LYS A 157 7.88 6.22 1.72
CA LYS A 157 8.01 6.52 0.30
C LYS A 157 8.66 7.88 0.06
N LEU A 158 9.67 7.93 -0.81
CA LEU A 158 10.23 9.18 -1.33
C LEU A 158 9.30 9.74 -2.40
N ARG A 159 8.43 10.66 -1.99
CA ARG A 159 7.38 11.26 -2.81
C ARG A 159 7.91 12.19 -3.85
N GLU A 160 8.80 13.09 -3.46
CA GLU A 160 9.30 14.13 -4.33
C GLU A 160 10.73 14.48 -3.98
N VAL A 161 11.52 14.69 -5.02
CA VAL A 161 12.80 15.41 -4.93
C VAL A 161 12.81 16.43 -6.04
N SER A 162 13.08 17.69 -5.72
CA SER A 162 13.16 18.78 -6.70
C SER A 162 14.39 19.64 -6.45
N LEU A 163 15.30 19.65 -7.42
CA LEU A 163 16.49 20.48 -7.43
C LEU A 163 16.27 21.66 -8.38
N ASN A 164 16.45 22.86 -7.87
CA ASN A 164 16.29 24.09 -8.62
C ASN A 164 17.59 24.87 -8.62
N TYR A 165 17.99 25.38 -9.78
CA TYR A 165 19.15 26.23 -9.93
C TYR A 165 18.84 27.48 -10.76
N VAL A 166 19.14 28.65 -10.21
CA VAL A 166 18.99 29.94 -10.89
C VAL A 166 20.32 30.36 -11.51
N LEU A 167 20.34 30.47 -12.84
CA LEU A 167 21.44 30.97 -13.64
C LEU A 167 21.15 32.41 -14.07
N ASP A 168 21.95 33.33 -13.53
CA ASP A 168 21.89 34.79 -13.73
C ASP A 168 23.23 35.35 -14.24
N SER A 169 23.94 34.55 -15.05
CA SER A 169 25.28 34.89 -15.54
C SER A 169 25.25 35.91 -16.69
N GLY A 170 26.40 36.53 -16.99
CA GLY A 170 26.53 37.47 -18.11
C GLY A 170 26.13 36.88 -19.47
N PHE A 171 26.26 35.57 -19.65
CA PHE A 171 25.74 34.87 -20.83
C PHE A 171 24.22 34.95 -20.93
N VAL A 172 23.50 34.76 -19.81
CA VAL A 172 22.04 34.84 -19.77
C VAL A 172 21.57 36.28 -20.07
N ASN A 173 22.28 37.27 -19.52
CA ASN A 173 22.01 38.67 -19.82
C ASN A 173 22.25 39.01 -21.31
N ASN A 174 23.28 38.42 -21.93
CA ASN A 174 23.54 38.57 -23.37
C ASN A 174 22.46 37.95 -24.26
N LEU A 175 21.69 36.99 -23.74
CA LEU A 175 20.50 36.44 -24.40
C LEU A 175 19.25 37.33 -24.22
N GLY A 176 19.37 38.47 -23.55
CA GLY A 176 18.25 39.38 -23.28
C GLY A 176 17.34 38.92 -22.14
N LEU A 177 17.81 37.99 -21.30
CA LEU A 177 17.05 37.44 -20.17
C LEU A 177 17.66 37.92 -18.84
N ARG A 178 16.82 38.14 -17.83
CA ARG A 178 17.24 38.47 -16.46
C ARG A 178 17.77 37.24 -15.71
N SER A 179 17.15 36.08 -15.91
CA SER A 179 17.61 34.80 -15.33
C SER A 179 16.97 33.60 -16.03
N LEU A 180 17.64 32.45 -15.93
CA LEU A 180 17.10 31.14 -16.27
C LEU A 180 17.01 30.29 -14.99
N GLN A 181 15.84 29.73 -14.70
CA GLN A 181 15.68 28.74 -13.65
C GLN A 181 15.62 27.35 -14.27
N LEU A 182 16.54 26.48 -13.85
CA LEU A 182 16.60 25.09 -14.24
C LEU A 182 16.03 24.24 -13.10
N THR A 183 15.06 23.39 -13.40
CA THR A 183 14.43 22.50 -12.42
C THR A 183 14.59 21.06 -12.86
N LEU A 184 15.09 20.21 -11.97
CA LEU A 184 15.07 18.77 -12.14
C LEU A 184 14.28 18.18 -10.98
N SER A 185 13.19 17.48 -11.29
CA SER A 185 12.31 16.88 -10.29
C SER A 185 12.03 15.42 -10.58
N GLY A 186 11.75 14.67 -9.52
CA GLY A 186 11.34 13.28 -9.58
C GLY A 186 10.23 13.02 -8.57
N ARG A 187 9.24 12.20 -8.94
CA ARG A 187 8.10 11.84 -8.09
C ARG A 187 7.91 10.33 -7.99
N ASN A 188 7.47 9.86 -6.82
CA ASN A 188 7.30 8.45 -6.46
C ASN A 188 8.57 7.63 -6.75
N LEU A 189 9.70 8.06 -6.18
CA LEU A 189 11.02 7.56 -6.56
C LEU A 189 11.32 6.17 -6.03
N PHE A 190 10.97 5.88 -4.77
CA PHE A 190 11.03 4.53 -4.22
C PHE A 190 10.15 4.39 -2.98
N SER A 191 9.81 3.15 -2.65
CA SER A 191 9.05 2.74 -1.47
C SER A 191 9.87 1.73 -0.67
N ILE A 192 9.78 1.80 0.65
CA ILE A 192 10.30 0.81 1.59
C ILE A 192 9.07 0.20 2.27
N ASP A 193 8.81 -1.06 1.99
CA ASP A 193 7.66 -1.84 2.46
C ASP A 193 7.94 -3.34 2.33
N ASP A 194 7.15 -4.15 3.02
CA ASP A 194 7.18 -5.62 2.99
C ASP A 194 6.00 -6.21 2.19
N TYR A 195 5.26 -5.36 1.46
CA TYR A 195 4.09 -5.78 0.68
C TYR A 195 4.53 -6.59 -0.55
N SER A 196 3.88 -7.73 -0.81
CA SER A 196 4.30 -8.61 -1.92
C SER A 196 3.83 -8.14 -3.31
N GLY A 197 2.92 -7.16 -3.36
CA GLY A 197 2.48 -6.52 -4.60
C GLY A 197 3.45 -5.45 -5.11
N TYR A 198 2.98 -4.59 -6.02
CA TYR A 198 3.83 -3.56 -6.61
C TYR A 198 3.98 -2.32 -5.73
N ASP A 199 2.91 -1.95 -5.04
CA ASP A 199 2.82 -0.76 -4.21
C ASP A 199 1.69 -1.00 -3.19
N PRO A 200 1.92 -0.84 -1.88
CA PRO A 200 0.86 -1.01 -0.88
C PRO A 200 -0.18 0.13 -0.90
N GLU A 201 0.09 1.24 -1.58
CA GLU A 201 -0.84 2.36 -1.73
C GLU A 201 -1.90 2.12 -2.79
N VAL A 202 -2.76 1.14 -2.53
CA VAL A 202 -3.74 0.65 -3.49
C VAL A 202 -5.13 0.64 -2.89
N ASN A 203 -6.10 1.03 -3.72
CA ASN A 203 -7.51 0.86 -3.40
C ASN A 203 -8.36 0.79 -4.67
N VAL A 204 -8.82 -0.41 -5.04
CA VAL A 204 -9.70 -0.58 -6.20
C VAL A 204 -11.08 0.07 -5.99
N ALA A 205 -11.51 0.25 -4.74
CA ALA A 205 -12.79 0.84 -4.39
C ALA A 205 -12.80 2.38 -4.43
N SER A 206 -11.78 2.99 -5.02
CA SER A 206 -11.68 4.44 -5.28
C SER A 206 -11.91 5.27 -4.01
N GLN A 207 -12.97 6.11 -3.99
CA GLN A 207 -13.28 7.04 -2.90
C GLN A 207 -14.14 6.41 -1.78
N SER A 208 -14.38 5.10 -1.81
CA SER A 208 -15.15 4.44 -0.75
C SER A 208 -14.45 4.57 0.60
N THR A 209 -15.17 5.08 1.60
CA THR A 209 -14.70 5.11 2.98
C THR A 209 -14.95 3.80 3.71
N LEU A 210 -15.78 2.92 3.13
CA LEU A 210 -16.17 1.62 3.70
C LEU A 210 -15.35 0.45 3.14
N VAL A 211 -14.81 0.59 1.94
CA VAL A 211 -13.97 -0.41 1.29
C VAL A 211 -12.61 0.24 1.05
N ARG A 212 -11.63 -0.17 1.86
CA ARG A 212 -10.25 0.34 1.84
C ARG A 212 -9.26 -0.82 1.83
N GLY A 213 -8.05 -0.55 1.34
CA GLY A 213 -6.96 -1.54 1.32
C GLY A 213 -7.25 -2.74 0.43
N PHE A 214 -7.97 -2.58 -0.68
CA PHE A 214 -8.17 -3.67 -1.66
C PHE A 214 -7.24 -3.48 -2.85
N ASP A 215 -6.29 -4.40 -3.02
CA ASP A 215 -5.51 -4.54 -4.25
C ASP A 215 -6.20 -5.55 -5.17
N TRP A 216 -6.82 -5.05 -6.22
CA TRP A 216 -7.27 -5.89 -7.31
C TRP A 216 -6.95 -5.24 -8.64
N SER A 217 -5.95 -5.76 -9.32
CA SER A 217 -5.65 -5.26 -10.66
C SER A 217 -5.01 -3.88 -10.64
N THR A 218 -4.68 -3.33 -9.47
CA THR A 218 -4.38 -1.90 -9.32
C THR A 218 -3.01 -1.58 -9.87
N LEU A 219 -2.94 -0.51 -10.67
CA LEU A 219 -1.68 -0.02 -11.20
C LEU A 219 -0.96 0.80 -10.11
N PRO A 220 0.34 0.55 -9.89
CA PRO A 220 1.11 1.35 -8.95
C PRO A 220 1.24 2.78 -9.47
N LEU A 221 1.52 3.71 -8.56
CA LEU A 221 1.82 5.09 -8.93
C LEU A 221 3.12 5.12 -9.77
N PRO A 222 3.10 5.72 -10.96
CA PRO A 222 4.28 5.73 -11.81
C PRO A 222 5.39 6.58 -11.20
N ARG A 223 6.62 6.09 -11.33
CA ARG A 223 7.83 6.88 -11.09
C ARG A 223 8.02 7.85 -12.25
N THR A 224 8.06 9.14 -11.98
CA THR A 224 8.20 10.18 -13.01
C THR A 224 9.41 11.05 -12.77
N PHE A 225 10.08 11.47 -13.85
CA PHE A 225 11.15 12.46 -13.82
C PHE A 225 10.77 13.61 -14.73
N SER A 226 11.13 14.83 -14.37
CA SER A 226 10.79 16.03 -15.12
C SER A 226 11.92 17.04 -15.08
N PHE A 227 12.17 17.65 -16.23
CA PHE A 227 13.13 18.73 -16.37
C PHE A 227 12.39 19.97 -16.91
N GLY A 228 12.61 21.12 -16.26
CA GLY A 228 11.95 22.37 -16.58
C GLY A 228 12.95 23.51 -16.73
N ILE A 229 12.64 24.44 -17.63
CA ILE A 229 13.36 25.69 -17.80
C ILE A 229 12.34 26.83 -17.72
N THR A 230 12.58 27.79 -16.84
CA THR A 230 11.80 29.04 -16.76
C THR A 230 12.70 30.22 -17.09
N ALA A 231 12.32 31.00 -18.08
CA ALA A 231 13.04 32.20 -18.49
C ALA A 231 12.34 33.46 -17.97
N ASN A 232 13.08 34.27 -17.23
CA ASN A 232 12.61 35.58 -16.74
C ASN A 232 13.25 36.67 -17.59
N TYR A 233 12.44 37.57 -18.16
CA TYR A 233 12.86 38.69 -19.00
C TYR A 233 12.60 40.04 -18.31
#